data_AF-A0A316BRK4-F1
#
_entry.id   AF-A0A316BRK4-F1
#
_cell.length_a   1.000
_cell.length_b   1.000
_cell.length_c   1.000
_cell.angle_alpha   90.00
_cell.angle_beta   90.00
_cell.angle_gamma   90.00
#
_symmetry.space_group_name_H-M   'P 1'
#
loop_
_entity.id
_entity.type
_entity.pdbx_description
1 polymer ?
#
loop_
_entity_poly.entity_id
_entity_poly.type
_entity_poly.pdbx_seq_one_letter_code
_entity_poly.pdbx_strand_id
1 'polypeptide(L)'
;MNQAETLTYSTSSHSYLRRAKTNLVQPEPRFMFYAALELRGCVEARQDEYLEAQVRYRQSLPRSWQVGKKAKELDRIFSQDKISKITIAPAMVPSLTVYHIPVGKHLVNCVDRLGNYLHAVQFQRMNDPWWMDFKALLLETYRAAWIVCQGSLLCPPFISSGGKTSVTIEVDQNQERQVDWRAYGKPGDMVDVHVDYPNSPPLEWVCDL
;
A
#
# COMPACT_ATOMS: atom_id res chain seq x y z
N MET A 1 9.52 -19.56 -29.21
CA MET A 1 10.12 -20.10 -27.98
C MET A 1 9.52 -19.35 -26.80
N ASN A 2 8.56 -19.96 -26.11
CA ASN A 2 8.00 -19.39 -24.88
C ASN A 2 9.04 -19.58 -23.78
N GLN A 3 9.68 -18.49 -23.35
CA GLN A 3 10.41 -18.50 -22.09
C GLN A 3 9.37 -18.73 -21.00
N ALA A 4 9.43 -19.89 -20.36
CA ALA A 4 8.70 -20.13 -19.14
C ALA A 4 9.23 -19.12 -18.11
N GLU A 5 8.45 -18.09 -17.81
CA GLU A 5 8.67 -17.27 -16.63
C GLU A 5 8.70 -18.23 -15.44
N THR A 6 9.87 -18.37 -14.83
CA THR A 6 9.99 -19.02 -13.53
C THR A 6 9.11 -18.23 -12.58
N LEU A 7 7.96 -18.79 -12.19
CA LEU A 7 7.04 -18.21 -11.22
C LEU A 7 7.74 -18.14 -9.86
N THR A 8 8.55 -17.11 -9.65
CA THR A 8 9.15 -16.82 -8.35
C THR A 8 8.03 -16.39 -7.42
N TYR A 9 7.77 -17.20 -6.39
CA TYR A 9 6.80 -16.84 -5.36
C TYR A 9 7.25 -15.56 -4.65
N SER A 10 6.38 -14.55 -4.64
CA SER A 10 6.62 -13.26 -4.01
C SER A 10 5.61 -12.99 -2.90
N THR A 11 6.09 -12.39 -1.82
CA THR A 11 5.34 -12.02 -0.62
C THR A 11 5.12 -10.50 -0.52
N SER A 12 5.27 -9.75 -1.62
CA SER A 12 4.89 -8.33 -1.62
C SER A 12 3.37 -8.16 -1.51
N SER A 13 2.93 -7.02 -0.99
CA SER A 13 1.51 -6.67 -0.87
C SER A 13 0.77 -6.79 -2.21
N HIS A 14 1.39 -6.35 -3.32
CA HIS A 14 0.87 -6.51 -4.68
C HIS A 14 0.72 -7.98 -5.12
N SER A 15 1.66 -8.84 -4.74
CA SER A 15 1.62 -10.26 -5.10
C SER A 15 0.47 -10.98 -4.39
N TYR A 16 0.28 -10.67 -3.10
CA TYR A 16 -0.88 -11.12 -2.32
C TYR A 16 -2.19 -10.61 -2.93
N LEU A 17 -2.30 -9.32 -3.25
CA LEU A 17 -3.50 -8.74 -3.86
C LEU A 17 -3.85 -9.40 -5.19
N ARG A 18 -2.85 -9.65 -6.05
CA ARG A 18 -3.04 -10.35 -7.32
C ARG A 18 -3.60 -11.76 -7.13
N ARG A 19 -3.08 -12.52 -6.16
CA ARG A 19 -3.59 -13.86 -5.85
C ARG A 19 -5.00 -13.81 -5.26
N ALA A 20 -5.28 -12.84 -4.39
CA ALA A 20 -6.63 -12.59 -3.89
C ALA A 20 -7.63 -12.36 -5.04
N LYS A 21 -7.27 -11.52 -6.02
CA LYS A 21 -8.08 -11.29 -7.23
C LYS A 21 -8.36 -12.60 -7.97
N THR A 22 -7.31 -13.36 -8.27
CA THR A 22 -7.41 -14.65 -8.99
C THR A 22 -8.34 -15.62 -8.27
N ASN A 23 -8.31 -15.64 -6.94
CA ASN A 23 -9.19 -16.47 -6.12
C ASN A 23 -10.65 -15.95 -6.12
N LEU A 24 -10.87 -14.63 -6.07
CA LEU A 24 -12.21 -14.03 -6.01
C LEU A 24 -13.03 -14.22 -7.29
N VAL A 25 -12.38 -14.38 -8.44
CA VAL A 25 -13.06 -14.65 -9.72
C VAL A 25 -13.39 -16.13 -9.93
N GLN A 26 -12.92 -17.03 -9.06
CA GLN A 26 -13.25 -18.45 -9.17
C GLN A 26 -14.68 -18.73 -8.70
N PRO A 27 -15.42 -19.64 -9.37
CA PRO A 27 -16.79 -19.95 -8.99
C PRO A 27 -16.89 -20.81 -7.71
N GLU A 28 -15.85 -21.58 -7.34
CA GLU A 28 -15.96 -22.51 -6.22
C GLU A 28 -15.77 -21.82 -4.85
N PRO A 29 -16.64 -22.12 -3.85
CA PRO A 29 -16.58 -21.49 -2.53
C PRO A 29 -15.25 -21.65 -1.79
N ARG A 30 -14.49 -22.73 -2.05
CA ARG A 30 -13.16 -22.95 -1.44
C ARG A 30 -12.20 -21.78 -1.70
N PHE A 31 -12.31 -21.12 -2.85
CA PHE A 31 -11.44 -20.01 -3.21
C PHE A 31 -11.74 -18.74 -2.42
N MET A 32 -12.91 -18.62 -1.77
CA MET A 32 -13.19 -17.52 -0.85
C MET A 32 -12.27 -17.56 0.38
N PHE A 33 -11.93 -18.75 0.89
CA PHE A 33 -10.98 -18.88 2.01
C PHE A 33 -9.55 -18.57 1.59
N TYR A 34 -9.14 -19.00 0.40
CA TYR A 34 -7.83 -18.62 -0.15
C TYR A 34 -7.78 -17.11 -0.40
N ALA A 35 -8.84 -16.49 -0.94
CA ALA A 35 -8.91 -15.04 -1.07
C ALA A 35 -8.81 -14.33 0.29
N ALA A 36 -9.49 -14.83 1.34
CA ALA A 36 -9.37 -14.27 2.68
C ALA A 36 -7.94 -14.33 3.21
N LEU A 37 -7.26 -15.47 3.07
CA LEU A 37 -5.87 -15.64 3.47
C LEU A 37 -4.94 -14.67 2.72
N GLU A 38 -5.10 -14.57 1.41
CA GLU A 38 -4.28 -13.68 0.57
C GLU A 38 -4.54 -12.20 0.90
N LEU A 39 -5.78 -11.80 1.19
CA LEU A 39 -6.11 -10.42 1.60
C LEU A 39 -5.51 -10.06 2.96
N ARG A 40 -5.50 -10.99 3.93
CA ARG A 40 -4.77 -10.78 5.19
C ARG A 40 -3.28 -10.58 4.94
N GLY A 41 -2.67 -11.47 4.17
CA GLY A 41 -1.26 -11.37 3.81
C GLY A 41 -0.93 -10.08 3.04
N CYS A 42 -1.84 -9.60 2.19
CA CYS A 42 -1.68 -8.32 1.48
C CYS A 42 -1.57 -7.14 2.44
N VAL A 43 -2.48 -7.06 3.41
CA VAL A 43 -2.51 -5.96 4.37
C VAL A 43 -1.34 -6.03 5.35
N GLU A 44 -1.01 -7.24 5.83
CA GLU A 44 0.17 -7.47 6.68
C GLU A 44 1.47 -7.06 5.96
N ALA A 45 1.67 -7.54 4.72
CA ALA A 45 2.83 -7.18 3.91
C ALA A 45 2.92 -5.66 3.66
N ARG A 46 1.78 -4.99 3.39
CA ARG A 46 1.76 -3.54 3.19
C ARG A 46 2.09 -2.76 4.47
N GLN A 47 1.64 -3.24 5.63
CA GLN A 47 2.02 -2.67 6.92
C GLN A 47 3.52 -2.84 7.18
N ASP A 48 4.09 -4.01 6.88
CA ASP A 48 5.53 -4.26 7.00
C ASP A 48 6.35 -3.37 6.07
N GLU A 49 5.91 -3.19 4.82
CA GLU A 49 6.52 -2.27 3.84
C GLU A 49 6.55 -0.83 4.41
N TYR A 50 5.46 -0.35 5.02
CA TYR A 50 5.41 0.97 5.67
C TYR A 50 6.28 1.06 6.92
N LEU A 51 6.31 0.02 7.76
CA LEU A 51 7.16 -0.03 8.95
C LEU A 51 8.64 0.00 8.56
N GLU A 52 9.04 -0.74 7.53
CA GLU A 52 10.42 -0.73 7.04
C GLU A 52 10.81 0.65 6.49
N ALA A 53 9.94 1.28 5.69
CA ALA A 53 10.15 2.64 5.20
C ALA A 53 10.26 3.65 6.35
N GLN A 54 9.44 3.51 7.39
CA GLN A 54 9.52 4.33 8.60
C GLN A 54 10.85 4.15 9.34
N VAL A 55 11.35 2.92 9.47
CA VAL A 55 12.65 2.64 10.10
C VAL A 55 13.78 3.30 9.32
N ARG A 56 13.82 3.13 7.99
CA ARG A 56 14.81 3.76 7.12
C ARG A 56 14.75 5.29 7.21
N TYR A 57 13.54 5.85 7.23
CA TYR A 57 13.34 7.28 7.40
C TYR A 57 13.89 7.78 8.75
N ARG A 58 13.57 7.11 9.86
CA ARG A 58 14.10 7.44 11.20
C ARG A 58 15.63 7.41 11.23
N GLN A 59 16.25 6.43 10.57
CA GLN A 59 17.71 6.31 10.48
C GLN A 59 18.35 7.43 9.64
N SER A 60 17.62 7.99 8.67
CA SER A 60 18.09 9.12 7.86
C SER A 60 18.10 10.47 8.59
N LEU A 61 17.37 10.57 9.72
CA LEU A 61 17.29 11.82 10.48
C LEU A 61 18.59 12.10 11.26
N PRO A 62 19.06 13.36 11.31
CA PRO A 62 20.21 13.72 12.13
C PRO A 62 19.97 13.37 13.61
N ARG A 63 20.97 12.76 14.26
CA ARG A 63 20.99 12.49 15.70
C ARG A 63 21.01 13.81 16.48
N SER A 64 19.82 14.40 16.68
CA SER A 64 19.65 15.57 17.53
C SER A 64 19.45 15.16 18.99
N TRP A 65 19.86 16.01 19.93
CA TRP A 65 19.67 15.83 21.38
C TRP A 65 18.21 15.65 21.83
N GLN A 66 17.21 15.92 20.97
CA GLN A 66 15.78 15.72 21.23
C GLN A 66 15.19 14.46 20.57
N VAL A 67 15.89 13.32 20.61
CA VAL A 67 15.44 12.05 19.99
C VAL A 67 14.00 11.69 20.40
N GLY A 68 13.66 11.83 21.69
CA GLY A 68 12.34 11.49 22.21
C GLY A 68 11.19 12.34 21.68
N LYS A 69 11.40 13.64 21.42
CA LYS A 69 10.36 14.52 20.86
C LYS A 69 10.10 14.20 19.38
N LYS A 70 11.17 13.92 18.62
CA LYS A 70 11.07 13.50 17.22
C LYS A 70 10.38 12.15 17.07
N ALA A 71 10.67 11.18 17.94
CA ALA A 71 10.01 9.87 17.89
C ALA A 71 8.49 9.97 18.05
N LYS A 72 8.01 10.70 19.08
CA LYS A 72 6.58 10.92 19.32
C LYS A 72 5.88 11.64 18.15
N GLU A 73 6.54 12.62 17.56
CA GLU A 73 5.99 13.36 16.42
C GLU A 73 5.88 12.48 15.17
N LEU A 74 6.85 11.60 14.93
CA LEU A 74 6.74 10.60 13.87
C LEU A 74 5.57 9.66 14.14
N ASP A 75 5.46 9.10 15.34
CA ASP A 75 4.36 8.20 15.67
C ASP A 75 3.00 8.88 15.48
N ARG A 76 2.88 10.16 15.85
CA ARG A 76 1.69 10.99 15.61
C ARG A 76 1.38 11.19 14.13
N ILE A 77 2.38 11.27 13.26
CA ILE A 77 2.17 11.49 11.82
C ILE A 77 1.80 10.17 11.14
N PHE A 78 2.51 9.09 11.43
CA PHE A 78 2.25 7.76 10.86
C PHE A 78 0.93 7.14 11.35
N SER A 79 0.36 7.64 12.45
CA SER A 79 -0.96 7.22 12.95
C SER A 79 -2.14 7.95 12.30
N GLN A 80 -1.89 8.91 11.41
CA GLN A 80 -2.97 9.63 10.72
C GLN A 80 -3.50 8.81 9.55
N ASP A 81 -4.82 8.70 9.49
CA ASP A 81 -5.53 8.10 8.35
C ASP A 81 -5.71 9.15 7.24
N LYS A 82 -4.62 9.83 6.85
CA LYS A 82 -4.62 10.88 5.83
C LYS A 82 -3.84 10.47 4.60
N ILE A 83 -4.46 10.66 3.44
CA ILE A 83 -3.79 10.55 2.16
C ILE A 83 -2.82 11.72 2.02
N SER A 84 -1.61 11.43 1.57
CA SER A 84 -0.64 12.45 1.18
C SER A 84 -0.28 12.27 -0.29
N LYS A 85 -0.18 13.37 -1.02
CA LYS A 85 0.22 13.40 -2.43
C LYS A 85 1.48 14.23 -2.54
N ILE A 86 2.47 13.72 -3.26
CA ILE A 86 3.67 14.47 -3.63
C ILE A 86 3.69 14.59 -5.15
N THR A 87 3.85 15.81 -5.64
CA THR A 87 4.20 16.07 -7.03
C THR A 87 5.61 16.63 -7.10
N ILE A 88 6.50 15.89 -7.75
CA ILE A 88 7.88 16.28 -8.04
C ILE A 88 7.89 16.82 -9.47
N ALA A 89 8.24 18.10 -9.64
CA ALA A 89 8.25 18.77 -10.94
C ALA A 89 9.68 19.23 -11.29
N PRO A 90 10.48 18.39 -11.97
CA PRO A 90 11.78 18.80 -12.49
C PRO A 90 11.60 19.69 -13.72
N ALA A 91 12.58 20.55 -14.01
CA ALA A 91 12.46 21.52 -15.11
C ALA A 91 12.41 20.87 -16.52
N MET A 92 12.96 19.67 -16.70
CA MET A 92 13.25 19.08 -18.01
C MET A 92 12.46 17.79 -18.31
N VAL A 93 11.69 17.28 -17.36
CA VAL A 93 10.90 16.04 -17.53
C VAL A 93 9.49 16.20 -16.97
N PRO A 94 8.53 15.36 -17.39
CA PRO A 94 7.18 15.37 -16.84
C PRO A 94 7.19 15.24 -15.32
N SER A 95 6.23 15.90 -14.66
CA SER A 95 6.09 15.80 -13.21
C SER A 95 5.71 14.38 -12.79
N LEU A 96 6.35 13.88 -11.74
CA LEU A 96 5.99 12.62 -11.11
C LEU A 96 5.03 12.89 -9.95
N THR A 97 3.88 12.24 -9.94
CA THR A 97 2.93 12.30 -8.81
C THR A 97 2.85 10.95 -8.12
N VAL A 98 3.06 10.93 -6.81
CA VAL A 98 2.99 9.73 -5.97
C VAL A 98 2.09 9.96 -4.76
N TYR A 99 1.48 8.89 -4.25
CA TYR A 99 0.51 8.95 -3.16
C TYR A 99 0.91 8.02 -2.03
N HIS A 100 0.80 8.51 -0.79
CA HIS A 100 0.79 7.69 0.40
C HIS A 100 -0.65 7.47 0.82
N ILE A 101 -1.09 6.21 0.85
CA ILE A 101 -2.42 5.82 1.28
C ILE A 101 -2.27 4.96 2.54
N PRO A 102 -2.65 5.44 3.73
CA PRO A 102 -2.47 4.67 4.95
C PRO A 102 -3.36 3.42 4.96
N VAL A 103 -2.93 2.38 5.70
CA VAL A 103 -3.80 1.25 6.06
C VAL A 103 -4.77 1.74 7.15
N GLY A 104 -5.90 2.30 6.70
CA GLY A 104 -6.90 2.90 7.57
C GLY A 104 -7.64 1.90 8.46
N LYS A 105 -8.30 2.41 9.52
CA LYS A 105 -9.00 1.57 10.51
C LYS A 105 -10.08 0.69 9.90
N HIS A 106 -10.74 1.18 8.85
CA HIS A 106 -11.77 0.43 8.14
C HIS A 106 -11.22 -0.87 7.55
N LEU A 107 -10.09 -0.79 6.83
CA LEU A 107 -9.45 -1.96 6.23
C LEU A 107 -8.98 -2.95 7.31
N VAL A 108 -8.38 -2.46 8.40
CA VAL A 108 -7.98 -3.30 9.54
C VAL A 108 -9.18 -4.06 10.10
N ASN A 109 -10.30 -3.38 10.35
CA ASN A 109 -11.52 -4.03 10.84
C ASN A 109 -12.06 -5.09 9.86
N CYS A 110 -11.98 -4.86 8.55
CA CYS A 110 -12.39 -5.85 7.56
C CYS A 110 -11.49 -7.09 7.58
N VAL A 111 -10.16 -6.91 7.68
CA VAL A 111 -9.17 -7.99 7.79
C VAL A 111 -9.36 -8.80 9.08
N ASP A 112 -9.61 -8.13 10.22
CA ASP A 112 -9.91 -8.80 11.49
C ASP A 112 -11.18 -9.65 11.37
N ARG A 113 -12.23 -9.12 10.73
CA ARG A 113 -13.46 -9.86 10.47
C ARG A 113 -13.24 -11.06 9.55
N LEU A 114 -12.35 -10.97 8.55
CA LEU A 114 -11.97 -12.11 7.71
C LEU A 114 -11.33 -13.24 8.53
N GLY A 115 -10.60 -12.90 9.60
CA GLY A 115 -10.05 -13.87 10.54
C GLY A 115 -11.10 -14.84 11.09
N ASN A 116 -12.32 -14.35 11.36
CA ASN A 116 -13.43 -15.17 11.84
C ASN A 116 -13.84 -16.29 10.85
N TYR A 117 -13.62 -16.09 9.56
CA TYR A 117 -13.93 -17.05 8.50
C TYR A 117 -12.84 -18.09 8.28
N LEU A 118 -11.63 -17.89 8.84
CA LEU A 118 -10.49 -18.79 8.69
C LEU A 118 -10.43 -19.88 9.78
N HIS A 119 -11.38 -19.89 10.70
CA HIS A 119 -11.53 -20.95 11.69
C HIS A 119 -12.40 -22.10 11.17
N ALA A 120 -12.22 -23.29 11.75
CA ALA A 120 -13.03 -24.44 11.43
C ALA A 120 -14.52 -24.16 11.68
N VAL A 121 -15.36 -24.40 10.68
CA VAL A 121 -16.81 -24.20 10.80
C VAL A 121 -17.41 -25.38 11.56
N GLN A 122 -18.18 -25.12 12.63
CA GLN A 122 -18.73 -26.15 13.50
C GLN A 122 -19.93 -26.91 12.90
N PHE A 123 -20.62 -26.34 11.92
CA PHE A 123 -21.82 -26.91 11.30
C PHE A 123 -21.76 -26.76 9.78
N GLN A 124 -22.42 -27.67 9.07
CA GLN A 124 -22.51 -27.61 7.62
C GLN A 124 -23.42 -26.44 7.19
N ARG A 125 -22.89 -25.54 6.36
CA ARG A 125 -23.57 -24.30 5.93
C ARG A 125 -24.01 -24.34 4.46
N MET A 126 -24.73 -25.38 4.03
CA MET A 126 -25.24 -25.42 2.66
C MET A 126 -26.34 -24.36 2.47
N ASN A 127 -26.18 -23.48 1.47
CA ASN A 127 -27.12 -22.38 1.12
C ASN A 127 -27.38 -21.35 2.24
N ASP A 128 -26.47 -21.23 3.21
CA ASP A 128 -26.55 -20.25 4.29
C ASP A 128 -26.23 -18.83 3.78
N PRO A 129 -27.01 -17.79 4.14
CA PRO A 129 -26.68 -16.37 3.90
C PRO A 129 -25.24 -15.99 4.28
N TRP A 130 -24.64 -16.71 5.21
CA TRP A 130 -23.24 -16.63 5.59
C TRP A 130 -22.27 -16.56 4.40
N TRP A 131 -22.51 -17.28 3.30
CA TRP A 131 -21.64 -17.21 2.11
C TRP A 131 -21.74 -15.88 1.37
N MET A 132 -22.94 -15.27 1.33
CA MET A 132 -23.14 -13.96 0.72
C MET A 132 -22.45 -12.88 1.55
N ASP A 133 -22.58 -12.95 2.88
CA ASP A 133 -21.90 -12.02 3.80
C ASP A 133 -20.38 -12.17 3.70
N PHE A 134 -19.88 -13.40 3.60
CA PHE A 134 -18.44 -13.64 3.41
C PHE A 134 -17.95 -13.04 2.09
N LYS A 135 -18.67 -13.28 0.99
CA LYS A 135 -18.32 -12.73 -0.32
C LYS A 135 -18.37 -11.20 -0.32
N ALA A 136 -19.37 -10.59 0.32
CA ALA A 136 -19.48 -9.14 0.46
C ALA A 136 -18.28 -8.56 1.21
N LEU A 137 -17.92 -9.16 2.36
CA LEU A 137 -16.75 -8.76 3.15
C LEU A 137 -15.44 -8.91 2.36
N LEU A 138 -15.28 -9.99 1.59
CA LEU A 138 -14.13 -10.19 0.73
C LEU A 138 -13.99 -9.09 -0.34
N LEU A 139 -15.09 -8.73 -1.02
CA LEU A 139 -15.09 -7.69 -2.04
C LEU A 139 -14.81 -6.30 -1.45
N GLU A 140 -15.41 -5.99 -0.30
CA GLU A 140 -15.15 -4.77 0.45
C GLU A 140 -13.66 -4.68 0.85
N THR A 141 -13.12 -5.75 1.42
CA THR A 141 -11.71 -5.83 1.83
C THR A 141 -10.78 -5.69 0.63
N TYR A 142 -11.08 -6.39 -0.47
CA TYR A 142 -10.29 -6.31 -1.70
C TYR A 142 -10.25 -4.89 -2.25
N ARG A 143 -11.39 -4.20 -2.35
CA ARG A 143 -11.45 -2.81 -2.84
C ARG A 143 -10.62 -1.87 -1.98
N ALA A 144 -10.74 -1.97 -0.65
CA ALA A 144 -9.96 -1.15 0.27
C ALA A 144 -8.45 -1.45 0.18
N ALA A 145 -8.06 -2.73 0.16
CA ALA A 145 -6.66 -3.13 -0.01
C ALA A 145 -6.09 -2.71 -1.37
N TRP A 146 -6.90 -2.78 -2.43
CA TRP A 146 -6.51 -2.34 -3.77
C TRP A 146 -6.17 -0.85 -3.81
N ILE A 147 -7.00 0.00 -3.19
CA ILE A 147 -6.74 1.45 -3.09
C ILE A 147 -5.44 1.71 -2.33
N VAL A 148 -5.21 1.03 -1.21
CA VAL A 148 -3.96 1.18 -0.45
C VAL A 148 -2.75 0.81 -1.30
N CYS A 149 -2.84 -0.29 -2.06
CA CYS A 149 -1.76 -0.73 -2.94
C CYS A 149 -1.53 0.17 -4.16
N GLN A 150 -2.45 1.10 -4.49
CA GLN A 150 -2.16 2.12 -5.52
C GLN A 150 -1.18 3.20 -5.00
N GLY A 151 -1.04 3.34 -3.67
CA GLY A 151 -0.13 4.27 -3.05
C GLY A 151 1.33 3.82 -3.14
N SER A 152 2.09 4.37 -4.10
CA SER A 152 3.52 4.08 -4.26
C SER A 152 4.42 4.76 -3.22
N LEU A 153 3.93 5.75 -2.47
CA LEU A 153 4.73 6.43 -1.46
C LEU A 153 4.61 5.70 -0.12
N LEU A 154 5.70 5.06 0.32
CA LEU A 154 5.71 4.21 1.52
C LEU A 154 5.80 4.99 2.84
N CYS A 155 6.11 6.28 2.78
CA CYS A 155 6.12 7.16 3.94
C CYS A 155 5.54 8.54 3.59
N PRO A 156 4.74 9.16 4.46
CA PRO A 156 4.24 10.50 4.20
C PRO A 156 5.41 11.48 4.03
N PRO A 157 5.28 12.53 3.19
CA PRO A 157 6.31 13.55 3.03
C PRO A 157 6.59 14.27 4.34
N PHE A 158 7.88 14.50 4.61
CA PHE A 158 8.31 15.33 5.72
C PHE A 158 9.25 16.43 5.22
N ILE A 159 8.73 17.65 5.13
CA ILE A 159 9.57 18.80 4.80
C ILE A 159 10.14 19.36 6.10
N SER A 160 11.46 19.22 6.28
CA SER A 160 12.16 19.87 7.37
C SER A 160 12.13 21.40 7.20
N SER A 161 12.33 22.15 8.29
CA SER A 161 12.39 23.61 8.26
C SER A 161 13.49 24.18 7.34
N GLY A 162 14.48 23.36 6.95
CA GLY A 162 15.51 23.71 5.98
C GLY A 162 15.20 23.30 4.53
N GLY A 163 13.95 22.94 4.23
CA GLY A 163 13.51 22.57 2.88
C GLY A 163 13.96 21.17 2.42
N LYS A 164 14.59 20.37 3.29
CA LYS A 164 15.00 19.00 2.97
C LYS A 164 13.90 18.00 3.31
N THR A 165 13.67 17.04 2.42
CA THR A 165 12.74 15.91 2.61
C THR A 165 13.42 14.61 2.14
N SER A 166 12.98 13.48 2.69
CA SER A 166 13.37 12.14 2.23
C SER A 166 12.08 11.36 1.99
N VAL A 167 11.97 10.78 0.79
CA VAL A 167 10.79 10.04 0.35
C VAL A 167 11.23 8.65 -0.09
N THR A 168 10.43 7.64 0.26
CA THR A 168 10.64 6.26 -0.22
C THR A 168 9.47 5.91 -1.13
N ILE A 169 9.78 5.69 -2.41
CA ILE A 169 8.81 5.37 -3.44
C ILE A 169 9.00 3.88 -3.80
N GLU A 170 7.93 3.11 -3.70
CA GLU A 170 7.82 1.79 -4.28
C GLU A 170 7.69 1.95 -5.80
N VAL A 171 8.58 1.32 -6.54
CA VAL A 171 8.51 1.29 -8.00
C VAL A 171 8.09 -0.11 -8.41
N ASP A 172 6.95 -0.22 -9.08
CA ASP A 172 6.55 -1.49 -9.69
C ASP A 172 7.65 -1.89 -10.69
N GLN A 173 8.12 -3.13 -10.63
CA GLN A 173 9.15 -3.66 -11.55
C GLN A 173 8.73 -3.54 -13.02
N ASN A 174 7.42 -3.52 -13.30
CA ASN A 174 6.90 -3.25 -14.64
C ASN A 174 7.02 -1.76 -15.04
N GLN A 175 6.97 -0.85 -14.07
CA GLN A 175 7.15 0.60 -14.26
C GLN A 175 8.62 1.05 -14.19
N GLU A 176 9.51 0.33 -13.51
CA GLU A 176 10.96 0.61 -13.48
C GLU A 176 11.56 0.72 -14.89
N ARG A 177 11.04 -0.05 -15.85
CA ARG A 177 11.49 0.01 -17.24
C ARG A 177 11.07 1.28 -17.97
N GLN A 178 10.13 2.07 -17.44
CA GLN A 178 9.56 3.24 -18.11
C GLN A 178 10.03 4.57 -17.52
N VAL A 179 10.48 4.61 -16.26
CA VAL A 179 10.88 5.86 -15.59
C VAL A 179 12.42 5.95 -15.53
N ASP A 180 13.00 6.88 -16.30
CA ASP A 180 14.42 7.23 -16.14
C ASP A 180 14.61 8.11 -14.90
N TRP A 181 14.79 7.46 -13.74
CA TRP A 181 15.03 8.13 -12.46
C TRP A 181 16.22 9.10 -12.47
N ARG A 182 17.20 8.91 -13.38
CA ARG A 182 18.34 9.84 -13.52
C ARG A 182 17.93 11.20 -14.09
N ALA A 183 16.78 11.27 -14.75
CA ALA A 183 16.24 12.49 -15.33
C ALA A 183 15.41 13.31 -14.32
N TYR A 184 15.04 12.73 -13.17
CA TYR A 184 14.27 13.41 -12.11
C TYR A 184 15.14 14.20 -11.12
N GLY A 185 16.46 14.14 -11.26
CA GLY A 185 17.39 14.96 -10.50
C GLY A 185 18.66 14.20 -10.12
N LYS A 186 19.77 14.92 -10.08
CA LYS A 186 21.05 14.48 -9.53
C LYS A 186 21.30 15.17 -8.20
N PRO A 187 22.19 14.64 -7.34
CA PRO A 187 22.62 15.35 -6.14
C PRO A 187 23.08 16.78 -6.49
N GLY A 188 22.42 17.79 -5.92
CA GLY A 188 22.70 19.21 -6.16
C GLY A 188 21.65 19.93 -7.03
N ASP A 189 20.79 19.19 -7.72
CA ASP A 189 19.70 19.78 -8.50
C ASP A 189 18.60 20.33 -7.57
N MET A 190 18.00 21.45 -7.98
CA MET A 190 16.80 21.98 -7.34
C MET A 190 15.58 21.45 -8.07
N VAL A 191 14.63 20.90 -7.31
CA VAL A 191 13.36 20.38 -7.81
C VAL A 191 12.22 20.98 -7.01
N ASP A 192 11.14 21.35 -7.70
CA ASP A 192 9.94 21.81 -7.04
C ASP A 192 9.15 20.60 -6.54
N VAL A 193 8.85 20.61 -5.24
CA VAL A 193 8.10 19.55 -4.57
C VAL A 193 6.84 20.15 -3.97
N HIS A 194 5.69 19.74 -4.51
CA HIS A 194 4.38 20.11 -4.00
C HIS A 194 3.81 18.97 -3.16
N VAL A 195 3.23 19.32 -2.00
CA VAL A 195 2.63 18.36 -1.08
C VAL A 195 1.18 18.75 -0.84
N ASP A 196 0.26 17.83 -1.15
CA ASP A 196 -1.17 17.97 -0.91
C ASP A 196 -1.67 16.86 0.04
N TYR A 197 -2.77 17.13 0.74
CA TYR A 197 -3.46 16.16 1.60
C TYR A 197 -4.92 16.02 1.16
N PRO A 198 -5.20 15.30 0.06
CA PRO A 198 -6.56 15.16 -0.44
C PRO A 198 -7.40 14.31 0.53
N ASN A 199 -8.72 14.57 0.55
CA ASN A 199 -9.66 13.83 1.39
C ASN A 199 -10.05 12.46 0.81
N SER A 200 -9.73 12.21 -0.47
CA SER A 200 -10.05 10.98 -1.17
C SER A 200 -8.95 10.59 -2.16
N PRO A 201 -8.84 9.30 -2.53
CA PRO A 201 -7.99 8.87 -3.62
C PRO A 201 -8.41 9.52 -4.96
N PRO A 202 -7.53 9.50 -5.98
CA PRO A 202 -7.86 9.92 -7.34
C PRO A 202 -9.10 9.20 -7.89
N LEU A 203 -9.93 9.91 -8.65
CA LEU A 203 -11.21 9.38 -9.16
C LEU A 203 -10.99 8.34 -10.28
N GLU A 204 -9.87 8.44 -10.99
CA GLU A 204 -9.45 7.50 -12.02
C GLU A 204 -9.00 6.15 -11.46
N TRP A 205 -8.79 6.04 -10.14
CA TRP A 205 -8.47 4.78 -9.48
C TRP A 205 -9.73 3.91 -9.33
N VAL A 206 -10.06 3.22 -10.42
CA VAL A 206 -11.16 2.26 -10.46
C VAL A 206 -10.65 0.87 -10.09
N CYS A 207 -11.19 0.30 -9.02
CA CYS A 207 -10.88 -1.05 -8.58
C CYS A 207 -11.04 -2.06 -9.73
N ASP A 208 -10.10 -2.98 -9.85
CA ASP A 208 -9.97 -3.88 -11.01
C ASP A 208 -10.79 -5.17 -10.90
N LEU A 209 -11.80 -5.18 -10.02
CA LEU A 209 -12.72 -6.28 -9.71
C LEU A 209 -14.15 -5.77 -9.51
#